data_AF-A0A022VX68-F1
#
_entry.id   AF-A0A022VX68-F1
#
_cell.length_a   1.000
_cell.length_b   1.000
_cell.length_c   1.000
_cell.angle_alpha   90.00
_cell.angle_beta   90.00
_cell.angle_gamma   90.00
#
_symmetry.space_group_name_H-M   'P 1'
#
loop_
_entity.id
_entity.type
_entity.pdbx_description
1 polymer ?
#
loop_
_entity_poly.entity_id
_entity_poly.type
_entity_poly.pdbx_seq_one_letter_code
_entity_poly.pdbx_strand_id
1 'polypeptide(L)'
;MLNDTGSDALTVFDTDLIAHRSNVPGFWASNSSLTANGIVLRQVIYVEIQLLDSQRNPISDWILEESVVVPSAEGNTRLSGRGMRDCLYFATAPGNQQLYVAEKKNGIVQQLPVV
;
A
#
# COMPACT_ATOMS: atom_id res chain seq x y z
N MET A 1 -2.74 -9.48 -0.36
CA MET A 1 -3.58 -8.63 -1.23
C MET A 1 -3.48 -7.19 -0.73
N LEU A 2 -3.30 -6.23 -1.64
CA LEU A 2 -3.28 -4.80 -1.37
C LEU A 2 -4.68 -4.23 -1.61
N ASN A 3 -5.12 -3.29 -0.79
CA ASN A 3 -6.42 -2.64 -0.89
C ASN A 3 -6.24 -1.13 -1.00
N ASP A 4 -6.91 -0.49 -1.95
CA ASP A 4 -6.93 0.97 -2.05
C ASP A 4 -8.17 1.53 -1.38
N THR A 5 -7.97 2.15 -0.22
CA THR A 5 -9.01 2.78 0.60
C THR A 5 -8.94 4.30 0.57
N GLY A 6 -8.00 4.87 -0.19
CA GLY A 6 -7.67 6.30 -0.13
C GLY A 6 -6.81 6.70 1.07
N SER A 7 -6.21 5.74 1.79
CA SER A 7 -5.28 6.00 2.90
C SER A 7 -4.06 6.80 2.45
N ASP A 8 -3.66 7.82 3.22
CA ASP A 8 -2.47 8.63 2.91
C ASP A 8 -1.15 7.86 3.10
N ALA A 9 -1.14 6.85 3.97
CA ALA A 9 0.05 6.05 4.26
C ALA A 9 -0.14 4.58 3.84
N LEU A 10 0.94 3.99 3.31
CA LEU A 10 1.01 2.56 3.01
C LEU A 10 1.02 1.78 4.33
N THR A 11 0.43 0.58 4.33
CA THR A 11 0.55 -0.34 5.48
C THR A 11 1.62 -1.40 5.25
N VAL A 12 2.57 -1.47 6.19
CA VAL A 12 3.59 -2.51 6.27
C VAL A 12 3.31 -3.38 7.50
N PHE A 13 3.48 -4.69 7.39
CA PHE A 13 3.34 -5.60 8.52
C PHE A 13 4.66 -5.71 9.26
N ASP A 14 4.59 -5.84 10.58
CA ASP A 14 5.75 -6.13 11.43
C ASP A 14 6.56 -7.36 10.96
N THR A 15 5.88 -8.38 10.43
CA THR A 15 6.51 -9.57 9.84
C THR A 15 7.39 -9.25 8.63
N ASP A 16 7.11 -8.18 7.88
CA ASP A 16 7.94 -7.79 6.73
C ASP A 16 9.29 -7.28 7.18
N LEU A 17 9.32 -6.53 8.28
CA LEU A 17 10.55 -5.96 8.84
C LEU A 17 11.48 -7.08 9.30
N ILE A 18 10.91 -8.14 9.87
CA ILE A 18 11.63 -9.36 10.25
C ILE A 18 12.17 -10.05 9.00
N ALA A 19 11.33 -10.25 7.98
CA ALA A 19 11.70 -10.94 6.74
C ALA A 19 12.80 -10.21 5.95
N HIS A 20 12.74 -8.89 5.89
CA HIS A 20 13.75 -8.04 5.25
C HIS A 20 14.99 -7.81 6.11
N ARG A 21 15.06 -8.42 7.32
CA ARG A 21 16.14 -8.25 8.30
C ARG A 21 16.46 -6.77 8.54
N SER A 22 15.42 -5.94 8.53
CA SER A 22 15.51 -4.51 8.79
C SER A 22 15.70 -4.29 10.29
N ASN A 23 16.81 -4.80 10.85
CA ASN A 23 17.30 -4.49 12.18
C ASN A 23 17.90 -3.07 12.16
N VAL A 24 17.12 -2.06 11.75
CA VAL A 24 17.55 -0.66 11.79
C VAL A 24 17.29 -0.17 13.21
N PRO A 25 18.30 -0.05 14.08
CA PRO A 25 18.10 0.42 15.43
C PRO A 25 17.87 1.94 15.38
N GLY A 26 16.76 2.42 15.95
CA GLY A 26 16.55 3.86 16.19
C GLY A 26 15.65 4.64 15.23
N PHE A 27 15.03 4.02 14.23
CA PHE A 27 14.19 4.73 13.24
C PHE A 27 12.68 4.57 13.44
N TRP A 28 12.24 4.54 14.71
CA TRP A 28 10.90 4.06 15.05
C TRP A 28 10.14 5.05 15.93
N ALA A 29 10.08 6.32 15.50
CA ALA A 29 9.17 7.26 16.15
C ALA A 29 7.73 6.75 15.95
N SER A 30 7.02 6.57 17.05
CA SER A 30 5.57 6.34 17.00
C SER A 30 4.89 7.69 16.77
N ASN A 31 4.20 7.81 15.65
CA ASN A 31 3.40 8.98 15.32
C ASN A 31 1.91 8.68 15.55
N SER A 32 1.13 9.73 15.79
CA SER A 32 -0.32 9.63 15.79
C SER A 32 -0.82 9.50 14.36
N SER A 33 -1.49 8.39 14.06
CA SER A 33 -2.20 8.17 12.81
C SER A 33 -3.71 8.26 13.07
N LEU A 34 -4.40 9.10 12.29
CA LEU A 34 -5.86 9.15 12.32
C LEU A 34 -6.41 8.01 11.47
N THR A 35 -7.29 7.21 12.05
CA THR A 35 -8.04 6.16 11.34
C THR A 35 -9.54 6.45 11.42
N ALA A 36 -10.34 5.72 10.65
CA ALA A 36 -11.80 5.79 10.77
C ALA A 36 -12.31 5.46 12.20
N ASN A 37 -11.54 4.69 12.97
CA ASN A 37 -11.86 4.31 14.35
C ASN A 37 -11.22 5.23 15.40
N GLY A 38 -10.62 6.35 14.98
CA GLY A 38 -9.95 7.32 15.86
C GLY A 38 -8.43 7.30 15.74
N ILE A 39 -7.77 8.01 16.66
CA ILE A 39 -6.31 8.19 16.66
C ILE A 39 -5.63 6.97 17.28
N VAL A 40 -4.63 6.44 16.60
CA VAL A 40 -3.77 5.35 17.08
C VAL A 40 -2.31 5.76 16.98
N LEU A 41 -1.48 5.31 17.93
CA LEU A 41 -0.04 5.47 17.83
C LEU A 41 0.53 4.30 17.01
N ARG A 42 1.21 4.64 15.91
CA ARG A 42 1.87 3.67 15.03
C ARG A 42 3.28 4.11 14.74
N GLN A 43 4.15 3.14 14.64
CA GLN A 43 5.50 3.32 14.13
C GLN A 43 5.43 3.67 12.65
N VAL A 44 6.18 4.70 12.25
CA VAL A 44 6.24 5.16 10.86
C VAL A 44 7.62 4.91 10.29
N ILE A 45 7.68 4.44 9.05
CA ILE A 45 8.91 4.23 8.28
C ILE A 45 8.77 4.71 6.85
N TYR A 46 9.91 4.96 6.22
CA TYR A 46 9.98 5.09 4.76
C TYR A 46 10.39 3.77 4.14
N VAL A 47 9.70 3.37 3.09
CA VAL A 47 10.01 2.20 2.28
C VAL A 47 10.04 2.58 0.81
N GLU A 48 10.92 1.96 0.05
CA GLU A 48 10.87 2.01 -1.40
C GLU A 48 10.11 0.78 -1.90
N ILE A 49 9.07 1.01 -2.69
CA ILE A 49 8.26 -0.04 -3.28
C ILE A 49 8.30 0.04 -4.80
N GLN A 50 8.17 -1.12 -5.45
CA GLN A 50 7.97 -1.23 -6.88
C GLN A 50 6.79 -2.17 -7.11
N LEU A 51 5.86 -1.76 -7.99
CA LEU A 51 4.75 -2.63 -8.37
C LEU A 51 5.16 -3.53 -9.53
N LEU A 52 4.75 -4.79 -9.42
CA LEU A 52 5.02 -5.82 -10.40
C LEU A 52 3.69 -6.37 -10.95
N ASP A 53 3.68 -6.75 -12.23
CA ASP A 53 2.57 -7.51 -12.82
C ASP A 53 2.56 -8.97 -12.34
N SER A 54 1.60 -9.76 -12.83
CA SER A 54 1.49 -11.19 -12.49
C SER A 54 2.69 -12.04 -12.95
N GLN A 55 3.48 -11.55 -13.89
CA GLN A 55 4.69 -12.17 -14.44
C GLN A 55 5.95 -11.67 -13.75
N ARG A 56 5.83 -10.79 -12.75
CA ARG A 56 6.90 -10.13 -12.00
C ARG A 56 7.68 -9.08 -12.79
N ASN A 57 7.12 -8.54 -13.87
CA ASN A 57 7.72 -7.40 -14.56
C ASN A 57 7.35 -6.10 -13.82
N PRO A 58 8.28 -5.14 -13.67
CA PRO A 58 7.97 -3.82 -13.16
C PRO A 58 6.93 -3.10 -14.01
N ILE A 59 5.91 -2.54 -13.34
CA ILE A 59 4.91 -1.65 -13.94
C ILE A 59 4.98 -0.22 -13.38
N SER A 60 5.93 0.03 -12.47
CA SER A 60 6.27 1.34 -11.92
C SER A 60 7.77 1.46 -11.74
N ASP A 61 8.25 2.71 -11.66
CA ASP A 61 9.54 2.99 -11.02
C ASP A 61 9.46 2.70 -9.51
N TRP A 62 10.60 2.84 -8.83
CA TRP A 62 10.63 2.80 -7.37
C TRP A 62 9.94 4.04 -6.79
N ILE A 63 9.02 3.80 -5.85
CA ILE A 63 8.23 4.83 -5.19
C ILE A 63 8.62 4.84 -3.72
N LEU A 64 9.09 5.99 -3.23
CA LEU A 64 9.32 6.21 -1.81
C LEU A 64 7.97 6.50 -1.12
N GLU A 65 7.61 5.68 -0.15
CA GLU A 65 6.34 5.78 0.59
C GLU A 65 6.58 5.93 2.08
N GLU A 66 5.84 6.85 2.69
CA GLU A 66 5.64 6.84 4.14
C GLU A 66 4.66 5.71 4.50
N SER A 67 5.07 4.87 5.45
CA SER A 67 4.33 3.67 5.81
C SER A 67 4.11 3.59 7.31
N VAL A 68 2.92 3.14 7.69
CA VAL A 68 2.60 2.76 9.07
C VAL A 68 2.85 1.27 9.26
N VAL A 69 3.55 0.93 10.33
CA VAL A 69 3.75 -0.46 10.74
C VAL A 69 2.54 -0.91 11.54
N VAL A 70 1.91 -2.00 11.12
CA VAL A 70 0.80 -2.62 11.83
C VAL A 70 1.10 -4.08 12.14
N PRO A 71 0.53 -4.62 13.23
CA PRO A 71 0.66 -6.05 13.52
C PRO A 71 0.02 -6.89 12.40
N SER A 72 0.76 -7.90 11.94
CA SER A 72 0.20 -8.93 11.07
C SER A 72 -0.89 -9.69 11.83
N ALA A 73 -2.11 -9.72 11.28
CA ALA A 73 -3.23 -10.46 11.85
C ALA A 73 -4.11 -11.01 10.73
N GLU A 74 -4.81 -12.12 11.01
CA GLU A 74 -5.74 -12.71 10.06
C GLU A 74 -6.84 -11.72 9.68
N GLY A 75 -7.15 -11.63 8.39
CA GLY A 75 -8.13 -10.68 7.85
C GLY A 75 -7.59 -9.27 7.59
N ASN A 76 -6.40 -8.91 8.07
CA ASN A 76 -5.80 -7.62 7.75
C ASN A 76 -5.28 -7.60 6.31
N THR A 77 -5.65 -6.57 5.55
CA THR A 77 -5.11 -6.29 4.22
C THR A 77 -4.16 -5.11 4.28
N ARG A 78 -3.12 -5.13 3.43
CA ARG A 78 -2.28 -3.94 3.25
C ARG A 78 -3.09 -2.85 2.59
N LEU A 79 -2.88 -1.61 3.01
CA LEU A 79 -3.43 -0.44 2.34
C LEU A 79 -2.36 0.19 1.44
N SER A 80 -2.75 0.65 0.26
CA SER A 80 -1.91 1.49 -0.60
C SER A 80 -1.62 2.84 0.07
N GLY A 81 -0.43 3.37 -0.22
CA GLY A 81 -0.04 4.72 0.19
C GLY A 81 -0.38 5.77 -0.85
N ARG A 82 -0.11 7.03 -0.51
CA ARG A 82 -0.30 8.17 -1.40
C ARG A 82 0.66 8.16 -2.58
N GLY A 83 1.94 7.84 -2.37
CA GLY A 83 2.93 7.82 -3.45
C GLY A 83 2.54 6.92 -4.62
N MET A 84 1.95 5.76 -4.33
CA MET A 84 1.37 4.87 -5.35
C MET A 84 0.33 5.59 -6.20
N ARG A 85 -0.60 6.31 -5.57
CA ARG A 85 -1.68 7.05 -6.25
C ARG A 85 -1.20 8.29 -6.99
N ASP A 86 -0.06 8.85 -6.59
CA ASP A 86 0.58 9.96 -7.30
C ASP A 86 1.24 9.48 -8.62
N CYS A 87 1.62 8.20 -8.70
CA CYS A 87 2.26 7.60 -9.88
C CYS A 87 1.30 6.81 -10.78
N LEU A 88 0.25 6.21 -10.22
CA LEU A 88 -0.62 5.27 -10.91
C LEU A 88 -2.08 5.53 -10.62
N TYR A 89 -2.92 5.12 -11.56
CA TYR A 89 -4.36 5.06 -11.37
C TYR A 89 -4.72 3.73 -10.74
N PHE A 90 -5.73 3.77 -9.85
CA PHE A 90 -6.30 2.60 -9.20
C PHE A 90 -7.82 2.56 -9.40
N ALA A 91 -8.39 1.36 -9.45
CA ALA A 91 -9.82 1.13 -9.33
C ALA A 91 -10.09 -0.20 -8.62
N THR A 92 -11.12 -0.23 -7.79
CA THR A 92 -11.47 -1.43 -7.02
C THR A 92 -12.81 -1.96 -7.49
N ALA A 93 -12.88 -3.25 -7.85
CA ALA A 93 -14.14 -3.90 -8.19
C ALA A 93 -15.10 -3.88 -6.99
N PRO A 94 -16.43 -3.85 -7.21
CA PRO A 94 -17.42 -3.99 -6.15
C PRO A 94 -17.10 -5.19 -5.23
N GLY A 95 -17.16 -4.97 -3.91
CA GLY A 95 -16.83 -5.98 -2.91
C GLY A 95 -15.33 -6.20 -2.68
N ASN A 96 -14.44 -5.33 -3.18
CA ASN A 96 -12.98 -5.40 -2.99
C ASN A 96 -12.34 -6.70 -3.49
N GLN A 97 -12.93 -7.35 -4.49
CA GLN A 97 -12.48 -8.64 -5.01
C GLN A 97 -11.24 -8.50 -5.91
N GLN A 98 -11.08 -7.35 -6.58
CA GLN A 98 -9.98 -7.11 -7.52
C GLN A 98 -9.57 -5.64 -7.48
N LEU A 99 -8.26 -5.42 -7.48
CA LEU A 99 -7.63 -4.11 -7.62
C LEU A 99 -7.07 -3.99 -9.04
N TYR A 100 -7.56 -3.03 -9.79
CA TYR A 100 -7.06 -2.65 -11.11
C TYR A 100 -6.05 -1.52 -10.97
N VAL A 101 -4.97 -1.61 -11.72
CA VAL A 101 -3.86 -0.64 -11.69
C VAL A 101 -3.45 -0.32 -13.11
N ALA A 102 -3.24 0.97 -13.40
CA ALA A 102 -2.70 1.38 -14.69
C ALA A 102 -1.91 2.69 -14.57
N GLU A 103 -0.89 2.86 -15.40
CA GLU A 103 -0.14 4.11 -15.51
C GLU A 103 -0.99 5.26 -16.08
N LYS A 104 -1.96 4.95 -16.92
CA LYS A 104 -2.84 5.93 -17.57
C LYS A 104 -4.30 5.62 -17.26
N LYS A 105 -5.09 6.69 -17.06
CA LYS A 105 -6.53 6.59 -16.80
C LYS A 105 -7.29 5.74 -17.82
N ASN A 106 -6.97 5.87 -19.10
CA ASN A 106 -7.61 5.07 -20.16
C ASN A 106 -7.31 3.57 -20.02
N GLY A 107 -6.15 3.22 -19.46
CA GLY A 107 -5.79 1.83 -19.17
C GLY A 107 -6.67 1.21 -18.08
N ILE A 108 -7.07 1.99 -17.07
CA ILE A 108 -8.07 1.53 -16.09
C ILE A 108 -9.43 1.31 -16.75
N VAL A 109 -9.91 2.28 -17.52
CA VAL A 109 -11.25 2.20 -18.14
C VAL A 109 -11.37 0.96 -19.02
N GLN A 110 -10.30 0.56 -19.72
CA GLN A 110 -10.26 -0.65 -20.53
C GLN A 110 -10.28 -1.96 -19.72
N GLN A 111 -9.83 -1.93 -18.47
CA GLN A 111 -9.82 -3.10 -17.57
C GLN A 111 -11.12 -3.28 -16.78
N LEU A 112 -11.90 -2.21 -16.62
CA LEU A 112 -13.15 -2.28 -15.88
C LEU A 112 -14.16 -3.16 -16.64
N PRO A 113 -14.88 -4.05 -15.95
CA PRO A 113 -15.93 -4.84 -16.57
C PRO A 113 -17.00 -3.91 -17.17
N VAL A 114 -17.36 -4.17 -18.43
CA VAL A 114 -18.50 -3.51 -19.06
C VAL A 114 -19.75 -4.07 -18.41
N VAL A 115 -20.52 -3.20 -17.75
CA VAL A 115 -21.83 -3.54 -17.18
C VAL A 115 -22.90 -3.32 -18.23
#